data_AF-A0A7L0H048-F1
#
_entry.id   AF-A0A7L0H048-F1
#
_cell.length_a   1.000
_cell.length_b   1.000
_cell.length_c   1.000
_cell.angle_alpha   90.00
_cell.angle_beta   90.00
_cell.angle_gamma   90.00
#
_symmetry.space_group_name_H-M   'P 1'
#
loop_
_entity.id
_entity.type
_entity.pdbx_description
1 polymer ?
#
loop_
_entity_poly.entity_id
_entity_poly.type
_entity_poly.pdbx_seq_one_letter_code
_entity_poly.pdbx_strand_id
1 'polypeptide(L)'
;GSRCPMVQQYPRYMAAKKNMPVHFICYTQEPHSMQWYKVAEDSDDLHELDYSTSRYSIERKAHFINFTISRITYEDNGIYVCDSKNLTAETRAHLCGTELRVLGHSNIQQLQSRNTLKDAIIIIQSILLVIFISIPMLLFLDKVSDSGEGKQSPEEDHTYEGLEVEQMATYEDITPFRDVKAKWTVGEHPGEE
;
A
#
# COMPACT_ATOMS: atom_id res chain seq x y z
N GLY A 1 -39.70 7.61 30.41
CA GLY A 1 -38.55 7.28 29.56
C GLY A 1 -37.37 7.00 30.47
N SER A 2 -36.89 5.76 30.47
CA SER A 2 -35.70 5.37 31.25
C SER A 2 -34.49 6.14 30.73
N ARG A 3 -33.91 6.98 31.57
CA ARG A 3 -32.59 7.59 31.31
C ARG A 3 -31.59 6.45 31.20
N CYS A 4 -30.90 6.32 30.08
CA CYS A 4 -29.67 5.53 30.02
C CYS A 4 -28.75 6.06 31.14
N PRO A 5 -28.28 5.22 32.06
CA PRO A 5 -27.28 5.67 33.01
C PRO A 5 -26.04 6.08 32.22
N MET A 6 -25.51 7.27 32.50
CA MET A 6 -24.24 7.75 31.93
C MET A 6 -23.09 6.92 32.54
N VAL A 7 -22.98 5.66 32.11
CA VAL A 7 -21.89 4.78 32.51
C VAL A 7 -20.76 4.97 31.51
N GLN A 8 -19.64 5.51 31.97
CA GLN A 8 -18.44 5.66 31.16
C GLN A 8 -17.46 4.55 31.50
N GLN A 9 -17.17 3.68 30.53
CA GLN A 9 -16.25 2.56 30.70
C GLN A 9 -14.95 2.79 29.93
N TYR A 10 -13.82 2.48 30.58
CA TYR A 10 -12.47 2.64 30.03
C TYR A 10 -11.55 1.46 30.42
N PRO A 11 -10.68 0.98 29.51
CA PRO A 11 -10.58 1.31 28.08
C PRO A 11 -11.72 0.67 27.25
N ARG A 12 -11.90 1.04 25.98
CA ARG A 12 -12.91 0.41 25.09
C ARG A 12 -12.40 -0.87 24.42
N TYR A 13 -11.10 -0.92 24.16
CA TYR A 13 -10.42 -2.05 23.58
C TYR A 13 -9.06 -2.17 24.27
N MET A 14 -8.65 -3.40 24.57
CA MET A 14 -7.35 -3.64 25.13
C MET A 14 -6.76 -4.95 24.61
N ALA A 15 -5.59 -4.84 24.00
CA ALA A 15 -4.77 -5.98 23.64
C ALA A 15 -3.62 -6.12 24.63
N ALA A 16 -3.50 -7.27 25.28
CA ALA A 16 -2.51 -7.49 26.33
C ALA A 16 -1.83 -8.86 26.17
N LYS A 17 -0.55 -8.93 26.51
CA LYS A 17 0.21 -10.20 26.47
C LYS A 17 -0.27 -11.13 27.58
N LYS A 18 -0.34 -12.44 27.29
CA LYS A 18 -0.63 -13.49 28.30
C LYS A 18 0.21 -13.29 29.59
N ASN A 19 -0.40 -13.60 30.74
CA ASN A 19 0.15 -13.47 32.09
C ASN A 19 0.39 -12.02 32.57
N MET A 20 -0.03 -11.01 31.81
CA MET A 20 -0.03 -9.63 32.29
C MET A 20 -1.29 -9.32 33.09
N PRO A 21 -1.20 -8.41 34.09
CA PRO A 21 -2.38 -7.87 34.74
C PRO A 21 -3.10 -6.88 33.82
N VAL A 22 -4.41 -6.83 33.95
CA VAL A 22 -5.29 -5.92 33.21
C VAL A 22 -6.34 -5.33 34.13
N HIS A 23 -6.75 -4.09 33.88
CA HIS A 23 -7.78 -3.42 34.67
C HIS A 23 -8.77 -2.68 33.77
N PHE A 24 -10.03 -2.70 34.19
CA PHE A 24 -11.15 -1.98 33.59
C PHE A 24 -11.76 -1.08 34.64
N ILE A 25 -12.19 0.10 34.22
CA ILE A 25 -12.78 1.12 35.07
C ILE A 25 -14.15 1.47 34.51
N CYS A 26 -15.13 1.53 35.40
CA CYS A 26 -16.48 1.96 35.09
C CYS A 26 -16.85 3.11 36.02
N TYR A 27 -16.98 4.30 35.45
CA TYR A 27 -17.37 5.51 36.18
C TYR A 27 -18.88 5.61 36.29
N THR A 28 -19.37 5.81 37.51
CA THR A 28 -20.79 5.84 37.86
C THR A 28 -21.01 6.60 39.15
N GLN A 29 -22.17 7.23 39.29
CA GLN A 29 -22.58 7.90 40.53
C GLN A 29 -23.06 6.90 41.60
N GLU A 30 -23.43 5.69 41.19
CA GLU A 30 -23.97 4.65 42.08
C GLU A 30 -23.17 3.34 41.93
N PRO A 31 -21.91 3.30 42.37
CA PRO A 31 -21.04 2.12 42.20
C PRO A 31 -21.52 0.89 42.96
N HIS A 32 -22.45 1.02 43.92
CA HIS A 32 -23.05 -0.11 44.63
C HIS A 32 -24.19 -0.79 43.85
N SER A 33 -24.83 -0.09 42.90
CA SER A 33 -25.90 -0.62 42.04
C SER A 33 -25.39 -1.22 40.74
N MET A 34 -24.09 -1.10 40.45
CA MET A 34 -23.42 -1.64 39.25
C MET A 34 -22.77 -3.02 39.49
N GLN A 35 -22.50 -3.75 38.41
CA GLN A 35 -21.87 -5.06 38.40
C GLN A 35 -21.13 -5.28 37.07
N TRP A 36 -20.12 -6.15 37.11
CA TRP A 36 -19.38 -6.55 35.91
C TRP A 36 -19.96 -7.84 35.33
N TYR A 37 -19.99 -7.90 34.01
CA TYR A 37 -20.43 -9.04 33.22
C TYR A 37 -19.38 -9.36 32.17
N LYS A 38 -19.25 -10.64 31.82
CA LYS A 38 -18.42 -11.11 30.71
C LYS A 38 -19.29 -11.78 29.65
N VAL A 39 -19.15 -11.33 28.42
CA VAL A 39 -19.69 -11.97 27.23
C VAL A 39 -18.52 -12.68 26.54
N ALA A 40 -18.63 -13.99 26.39
CA ALA A 40 -17.62 -14.77 25.68
C ALA A 40 -17.69 -14.46 24.18
N GLU A 41 -16.59 -14.71 23.46
CA GLU A 41 -16.55 -14.43 22.02
C GLU A 41 -17.50 -15.33 21.22
N ASP A 42 -17.65 -16.59 21.65
CA ASP A 42 -18.42 -17.62 20.94
C ASP A 42 -19.83 -17.84 21.52
N SER A 43 -20.21 -17.11 22.57
CA SER A 43 -21.54 -17.24 23.17
C SER A 43 -22.14 -15.89 23.56
N ASP A 44 -23.46 -15.76 23.36
CA ASP A 44 -24.25 -14.62 23.86
C ASP A 44 -24.59 -14.77 25.36
N ASP A 45 -23.88 -15.67 26.06
CA ASP A 45 -24.10 -15.95 27.46
C ASP A 45 -23.41 -14.89 28.31
N LEU A 46 -24.22 -14.18 29.08
CA LEU A 46 -23.79 -13.13 29.97
C LEU A 46 -23.38 -13.75 31.31
N HIS A 47 -22.08 -13.76 31.60
CA HIS A 47 -21.54 -14.34 32.83
C HIS A 47 -21.37 -13.25 33.88
N GLU A 48 -22.04 -13.42 35.01
CA GLU A 48 -21.96 -12.50 36.14
C GLU A 48 -20.62 -12.59 36.87
N LEU A 49 -20.00 -11.43 37.11
CA LEU A 49 -18.77 -11.28 37.90
C LEU A 49 -19.09 -10.46 39.16
N ASP A 50 -19.66 -11.12 40.17
CA ASP A 50 -20.17 -10.44 41.37
C ASP A 50 -19.12 -10.28 42.48
N TYR A 51 -18.21 -11.26 42.64
CA TYR A 51 -17.26 -11.29 43.76
C TYR A 51 -15.80 -11.49 43.32
N SER A 52 -14.89 -10.88 44.10
CA SER A 52 -13.44 -11.08 43.92
C SER A 52 -13.04 -12.54 44.14
N THR A 53 -12.20 -13.06 43.27
CA THR A 53 -11.61 -14.40 43.34
C THR A 53 -10.08 -14.32 43.45
N SER A 54 -9.39 -15.46 43.46
CA SER A 54 -7.93 -15.48 43.35
C SER A 54 -7.39 -14.98 42.00
N ARG A 55 -8.21 -15.02 40.93
CA ARG A 55 -7.81 -14.61 39.57
C ARG A 55 -8.15 -13.15 39.25
N TYR A 56 -9.27 -12.65 39.75
CA TYR A 56 -9.74 -11.28 39.48
C TYR A 56 -10.27 -10.60 40.74
N SER A 57 -10.13 -9.28 40.82
CA SER A 57 -10.58 -8.45 41.93
C SER A 57 -11.52 -7.33 41.47
N ILE A 58 -12.55 -7.09 42.27
CA ILE A 58 -13.52 -6.00 42.09
C ILE A 58 -13.34 -5.03 43.24
N GLU A 59 -13.09 -3.76 42.91
CA GLU A 59 -12.92 -2.69 43.90
C GLU A 59 -13.96 -1.59 43.62
N ARG A 60 -14.81 -1.31 44.61
CA ARG A 60 -15.87 -0.28 44.50
C ARG A 60 -15.42 0.94 45.30
N LYS A 61 -15.30 2.09 44.64
CA LYS A 61 -14.99 3.40 45.27
C LYS A 61 -16.19 4.33 45.17
N ALA A 62 -16.02 5.60 45.51
CA ALA A 62 -17.12 6.58 45.55
C ALA A 62 -17.78 6.85 44.18
N HIS A 63 -16.99 6.88 43.10
CA HIS A 63 -17.45 7.29 41.76
C HIS A 63 -17.12 6.29 40.65
N PHE A 64 -16.60 5.12 41.00
CA PHE A 64 -16.28 4.09 40.03
C PHE A 64 -16.18 2.71 40.65
N ILE A 65 -16.29 1.70 39.78
CA ILE A 65 -16.02 0.31 40.05
C ILE A 65 -14.88 -0.16 39.15
N ASN A 66 -13.84 -0.72 39.76
CA ASN A 66 -12.69 -1.31 39.09
C ASN A 66 -12.87 -2.82 39.00
N PHE A 67 -12.44 -3.39 37.88
CA PHE A 67 -12.28 -4.82 37.69
C PHE A 67 -10.85 -5.09 37.25
N THR A 68 -10.14 -5.95 37.95
CA THR A 68 -8.75 -6.30 37.64
C THR A 68 -8.62 -7.80 37.47
N ILE A 69 -7.97 -8.25 36.40
CA ILE A 69 -7.55 -9.65 36.25
C ILE A 69 -6.05 -9.70 36.45
N SER A 70 -5.58 -10.48 37.43
CA SER A 70 -4.17 -10.50 37.84
C SER A 70 -3.26 -11.15 36.79
N ARG A 71 -3.73 -12.22 36.15
CA ARG A 71 -2.98 -13.01 35.17
C ARG A 71 -3.88 -13.51 34.05
N ILE A 72 -3.92 -12.78 32.93
CA ILE A 72 -4.79 -13.12 31.81
C ILE A 72 -4.35 -14.38 31.05
N THR A 73 -5.33 -15.18 30.64
CA THR A 73 -5.19 -16.35 29.76
C THR A 73 -6.05 -16.17 28.51
N TYR A 74 -5.91 -17.05 27.51
CA TYR A 74 -6.73 -16.98 26.29
C TYR A 74 -8.23 -17.21 26.56
N GLU A 75 -8.59 -17.85 27.67
CA GLU A 75 -9.99 -18.00 28.08
C GLU A 75 -10.59 -16.68 28.53
N ASP A 76 -9.77 -15.70 28.89
CA ASP A 76 -10.22 -14.39 29.37
C ASP A 76 -10.56 -13.44 28.19
N ASN A 77 -10.36 -13.86 26.94
CA ASN A 77 -10.86 -13.15 25.76
C ASN A 77 -12.39 -12.96 25.82
N GLY A 78 -12.86 -11.82 25.31
CA GLY A 78 -14.28 -11.49 25.25
C GLY A 78 -14.55 -10.02 25.54
N ILE A 79 -15.84 -9.71 25.73
CA ILE A 79 -16.32 -8.37 25.99
C ILE A 79 -16.75 -8.27 27.45
N TYR A 80 -16.18 -7.33 28.19
CA TYR A 80 -16.51 -7.04 29.58
C TYR A 80 -17.43 -5.83 29.64
N VAL A 81 -18.54 -5.93 30.36
CA VAL A 81 -19.54 -4.87 30.44
C VAL A 81 -19.78 -4.52 31.90
N CYS A 82 -19.80 -3.23 32.21
CA CYS A 82 -20.29 -2.72 33.47
C CYS A 82 -21.72 -2.19 33.30
N ASP A 83 -22.66 -2.75 34.05
CA ASP A 83 -24.06 -2.30 34.02
C ASP A 83 -24.70 -2.47 35.40
N SER A 84 -25.93 -1.98 35.55
CA SER A 84 -26.76 -2.18 36.71
C SER A 84 -27.00 -3.67 36.97
N LYS A 85 -27.13 -4.05 38.25
CA LYS A 85 -27.35 -5.44 38.69
C LYS A 85 -28.58 -6.13 38.10
N ASN A 86 -29.52 -5.36 37.52
CA ASN A 86 -30.77 -5.88 36.95
C ASN A 86 -30.69 -6.07 35.42
N LEU A 87 -29.48 -6.15 34.85
CA LEU A 87 -29.32 -6.34 33.42
C LEU A 87 -29.93 -7.68 32.95
N THR A 88 -30.95 -7.61 32.10
CA THR A 88 -31.58 -8.80 31.51
C THR A 88 -31.05 -9.05 30.09
N ALA A 89 -31.17 -10.30 29.64
CA ALA A 89 -30.83 -10.74 28.28
C ALA A 89 -31.48 -9.91 27.15
N GLU A 90 -32.58 -9.22 27.43
CA GLU A 90 -33.35 -8.45 26.44
C GLU A 90 -32.76 -7.04 26.20
N THR A 91 -31.87 -6.55 27.07
CA THR A 91 -31.25 -5.21 26.98
C THR A 91 -29.91 -5.18 26.21
N ARG A 92 -29.59 -6.26 25.49
CA ARG A 92 -28.27 -6.53 24.86
C ARG A 92 -27.89 -5.59 23.70
N ALA A 93 -28.86 -4.96 23.04
CA ALA A 93 -28.64 -4.24 21.78
C ALA A 93 -27.78 -2.95 21.88
N HIS A 94 -27.45 -2.48 23.10
CA HIS A 94 -26.70 -1.24 23.32
C HIS A 94 -25.54 -1.35 24.32
N LEU A 95 -25.08 -2.57 24.63
CA LEU A 95 -24.05 -2.78 25.65
C LEU A 95 -22.71 -2.17 25.21
N CYS A 96 -22.30 -1.11 25.92
CA CYS A 96 -21.00 -0.51 25.75
C CYS A 96 -19.98 -1.21 26.66
N GLY A 97 -19.21 -2.15 26.10
CA GLY A 97 -18.17 -2.89 26.83
C GLY A 97 -16.72 -2.54 26.49
N THR A 98 -15.80 -3.24 27.17
CA THR A 98 -14.37 -3.29 26.90
C THR A 98 -14.07 -4.63 26.24
N GLU A 99 -13.53 -4.62 25.04
CA GLU A 99 -13.04 -5.85 24.39
C GLU A 99 -11.61 -6.15 24.87
N LEU A 100 -11.39 -7.35 25.42
CA LEU A 100 -10.06 -7.85 25.79
C LEU A 100 -9.57 -8.86 24.77
N ARG A 101 -8.39 -8.61 24.19
CA ARG A 101 -7.68 -9.50 23.29
C ARG A 101 -6.34 -9.94 23.89
N VAL A 102 -6.24 -11.20 24.26
CA VAL A 102 -5.01 -11.78 24.80
C VAL A 102 -4.09 -12.20 23.67
N LEU A 103 -2.97 -11.49 23.54
CA LEU A 103 -1.99 -11.71 22.49
C LEU A 103 -1.10 -12.91 22.79
N GLY A 104 -0.92 -13.77 21.79
CA GLY A 104 0.08 -14.82 21.81
C GLY A 104 1.49 -14.32 21.48
N HIS A 105 2.50 -15.13 21.81
CA HIS A 105 3.91 -14.81 21.56
C HIS A 105 4.20 -14.55 20.08
N SER A 106 3.60 -15.33 19.18
CA SER A 106 3.72 -15.16 17.73
C SER A 106 3.02 -13.90 17.20
N ASN A 107 1.87 -13.54 17.78
CA ASN A 107 1.03 -12.47 17.26
C ASN A 107 1.68 -11.08 17.47
N ILE A 108 2.39 -10.87 18.58
CA ILE A 108 3.10 -9.58 18.83
C ILE A 108 4.22 -9.36 17.81
N GLN A 109 5.04 -10.38 17.56
CA GLN A 109 6.13 -10.29 16.57
C GLN A 109 5.59 -10.16 15.14
N GLN A 110 4.49 -10.85 14.81
CA GLN A 110 3.82 -10.71 13.51
C GLN A 110 3.16 -9.33 13.32
N LEU A 111 2.56 -8.75 14.35
CA LEU A 111 2.00 -7.40 14.28
C LEU A 111 3.09 -6.36 14.08
N GLN A 112 4.21 -6.48 14.80
CA GLN A 112 5.37 -5.60 14.61
C GLN A 112 5.97 -5.75 13.21
N SER A 113 6.15 -6.97 12.69
CA SER A 113 6.74 -7.19 11.36
C SER A 113 5.81 -6.76 10.21
N ARG A 114 4.49 -6.83 10.38
CA ARG A 114 3.54 -6.29 9.39
C ARG A 114 3.58 -4.77 9.33
N ASN A 115 3.79 -4.10 10.47
CA ASN A 115 3.92 -2.64 10.49
C ASN A 115 5.20 -2.22 9.76
N THR A 116 6.33 -2.87 10.02
CA THR A 116 7.59 -2.56 9.31
C THR A 116 7.53 -2.85 7.81
N LEU A 117 6.85 -3.92 7.38
CA LEU A 117 6.62 -4.21 5.96
C LEU A 117 5.77 -3.12 5.30
N LYS A 118 4.67 -2.70 5.94
CA LYS A 118 3.82 -1.62 5.43
C LYS A 118 4.59 -0.31 5.31
N ASP A 119 5.34 0.05 6.33
CA ASP A 119 6.15 1.27 6.34
C ASP A 119 7.25 1.24 5.26
N ALA A 120 7.89 0.08 5.05
CA ALA A 120 8.88 -0.10 3.98
C ALA A 120 8.26 0.02 2.58
N ILE A 121 7.08 -0.55 2.35
CA ILE A 121 6.35 -0.43 1.09
C ILE A 121 6.00 1.04 0.82
N ILE A 122 5.50 1.76 1.83
CA ILE A 122 5.16 3.18 1.71
C ILE A 122 6.40 4.01 1.34
N ILE A 123 7.54 3.76 2.00
CA ILE A 123 8.80 4.45 1.70
C ILE A 123 9.26 4.17 0.26
N ILE A 124 9.30 2.91 -0.16
CA ILE A 124 9.73 2.53 -1.51
C ILE A 124 8.82 3.16 -2.56
N GLN A 125 7.51 3.07 -2.39
CA GLN A 125 6.53 3.66 -3.31
C GLN A 125 6.69 5.19 -3.39
N SER A 126 6.92 5.87 -2.27
CA SER A 126 7.12 7.32 -2.25
C SER A 126 8.38 7.75 -3.01
N ILE A 127 9.50 7.03 -2.82
CA ILE A 127 10.76 7.31 -3.51
C ILE A 127 10.61 7.06 -5.02
N LEU A 128 9.99 5.93 -5.39
CA LEU A 128 9.77 5.56 -6.79
C LEU A 128 8.93 6.63 -7.53
N LEU A 129 7.85 7.12 -6.91
CA LEU A 129 7.00 8.16 -7.49
C LEU A 129 7.75 9.48 -7.70
N VAL A 130 8.57 9.91 -6.73
CA VAL A 130 9.37 11.14 -6.86
C VAL A 130 10.35 11.02 -8.03
N ILE A 131 11.01 9.87 -8.18
CA ILE A 131 11.93 9.61 -9.29
C ILE A 131 11.18 9.64 -10.63
N PHE A 132 10.02 8.97 -10.72
CA PHE A 132 9.23 8.93 -11.95
C PHE A 132 8.59 10.26 -12.35
N ILE A 133 8.39 11.19 -11.42
CA ILE A 133 7.91 12.55 -11.74
C ILE A 133 9.09 13.46 -12.10
N SER A 134 10.19 13.37 -11.34
CA SER A 134 11.35 14.26 -11.52
C SER A 134 12.13 13.96 -12.80
N ILE A 135 12.38 12.69 -13.15
CA ILE A 135 13.17 12.34 -14.33
C ILE A 135 12.52 12.87 -15.63
N PRO A 136 11.23 12.62 -15.92
CA PRO A 136 10.60 13.19 -17.11
C PRO A 136 10.60 14.72 -17.07
N MET A 137 10.31 15.34 -15.92
CA MET A 137 10.33 16.80 -15.78
C MET A 137 11.71 17.38 -16.12
N LEU A 138 12.79 16.77 -15.64
CA LEU A 138 14.16 17.19 -15.95
C LEU A 138 14.48 17.01 -17.44
N LEU A 139 14.12 15.87 -18.04
CA LEU A 139 14.32 15.63 -19.47
C LEU A 139 13.49 16.59 -20.35
N PHE A 140 12.28 16.94 -19.93
CA PHE A 140 11.45 17.94 -20.60
C PHE A 140 12.01 19.36 -20.43
N LEU A 141 12.56 19.70 -19.26
CA LEU A 141 13.17 21.00 -19.00
C LEU A 141 14.49 21.18 -19.76
N ASP A 142 15.35 20.16 -19.87
CA ASP A 142 16.56 20.21 -20.69
C ASP A 142 16.21 20.44 -22.16
N LYS A 143 15.16 19.77 -22.66
CA LYS A 143 14.69 19.96 -24.03
C LYS A 143 14.08 21.35 -24.27
N VAL A 144 13.54 22.00 -23.24
CA VAL A 144 13.04 23.38 -23.31
C VAL A 144 14.17 24.40 -23.18
N SER A 145 15.18 24.11 -22.36
CA SER A 145 16.40 24.93 -22.21
C SER A 145 17.21 24.97 -23.51
N ASP A 146 17.37 23.82 -24.18
CA ASP A 146 18.07 23.70 -25.47
C ASP A 146 17.26 24.33 -26.63
N SER A 147 15.93 24.45 -26.46
CA SER A 147 15.04 25.11 -27.42
C SER A 147 14.89 26.62 -27.16
N GLY A 148 15.55 27.16 -26.12
CA GLY A 148 15.39 28.53 -25.62
C GLY A 148 16.44 29.55 -26.08
N GLU A 149 17.57 29.12 -26.65
CA GLU A 149 18.66 30.02 -27.02
C GLU A 149 19.07 29.89 -28.50
N GLY A 150 18.46 30.72 -29.36
CA GLY A 150 19.14 31.31 -30.53
C GLY A 150 19.39 30.47 -31.79
N LYS A 151 18.54 30.67 -32.82
CA LYS A 151 18.86 30.82 -34.27
C LYS A 151 20.02 30.00 -34.88
N GLN A 152 19.71 29.11 -35.82
CA GLN A 152 20.05 29.26 -37.24
C GLN A 152 19.36 28.19 -38.11
N SER A 153 18.87 28.63 -39.27
CA SER A 153 18.25 27.82 -40.32
C SER A 153 19.23 26.75 -40.83
N PRO A 154 18.83 25.50 -41.14
CA PRO A 154 19.66 24.63 -41.93
C PRO A 154 19.64 25.16 -43.37
N GLU A 155 20.68 25.87 -43.78
CA GLU A 155 20.91 26.17 -45.20
C GLU A 155 21.32 24.86 -45.87
N GLU A 156 20.56 24.49 -46.91
CA GLU A 156 20.73 23.26 -47.67
C GLU A 156 22.13 23.21 -48.28
N ASP A 157 22.91 22.21 -47.87
CA ASP A 157 24.25 21.95 -48.40
C ASP A 157 24.10 21.37 -49.82
N HIS A 158 23.99 22.25 -50.82
CA HIS A 158 23.94 21.90 -52.24
C HIS A 158 25.33 21.47 -52.73
N THR A 159 25.79 20.30 -52.30
CA THR A 159 26.96 19.64 -52.91
C THR A 159 26.51 18.97 -54.22
N TYR A 160 26.49 19.76 -55.29
CA TYR A 160 26.29 19.28 -56.65
C TYR A 160 27.57 18.56 -57.10
N GLU A 161 27.57 17.23 -57.06
CA GLU A 161 28.65 16.45 -57.67
C GLU A 161 28.63 16.68 -59.19
N GLY A 162 29.62 17.43 -59.65
CA GLY A 162 29.82 17.74 -61.06
C GLY A 162 30.06 16.47 -61.86
N LEU A 163 29.20 16.25 -62.85
CA LEU A 163 29.31 15.22 -63.87
C LEU A 163 30.68 15.34 -64.58
N GLU A 164 31.47 14.28 -64.49
CA GLU A 164 32.77 14.16 -65.17
C GLU A 164 32.56 14.19 -66.70
N VAL A 165 32.99 15.29 -67.33
CA VAL A 165 33.05 15.39 -68.79
C VAL A 165 34.39 14.83 -69.27
N GLU A 166 34.36 13.61 -69.82
CA GLU A 166 35.48 13.04 -70.57
C GLU A 166 35.90 14.02 -71.69
N GLN A 167 37.16 14.41 -71.66
CA GLN A 167 37.74 15.35 -72.60
C GLN A 167 37.83 14.67 -73.99
N MET A 168 36.89 15.01 -74.88
CA MET A 168 36.79 14.47 -76.23
C MET A 168 38.04 14.84 -77.06
N ALA A 169 38.61 13.84 -77.75
CA ALA A 169 39.87 13.94 -78.49
C ALA A 169 39.81 14.98 -79.62
N THR A 170 40.84 15.84 -79.69
CA THR A 170 41.04 16.85 -80.73
C THR A 170 41.24 16.21 -82.10
N TYR A 171 40.48 16.73 -83.06
CA TYR A 171 40.49 16.39 -84.48
C TYR A 171 41.83 16.81 -85.11
N GLU A 172 42.62 15.85 -85.60
CA GLU A 172 43.50 15.93 -86.80
C GLU A 172 44.45 14.72 -86.80
N ASP A 173 44.00 13.61 -87.42
CA ASP A 173 44.80 12.69 -88.24
C ASP A 173 44.05 11.36 -88.44
N ILE A 174 42.98 11.41 -89.24
CA ILE A 174 42.36 10.20 -89.79
C ILE A 174 43.00 9.96 -91.16
N THR A 175 43.97 9.06 -91.24
CA THR A 175 44.37 8.43 -92.52
C THR A 175 43.33 7.36 -92.89
N PRO A 176 42.75 7.35 -94.10
CA PRO A 176 41.67 6.43 -94.43
C PRO A 176 42.18 5.04 -94.81
N PHE A 177 41.50 4.04 -94.22
CA PHE A 177 41.26 2.68 -94.72
C PHE A 177 42.44 1.75 -95.06
N ARG A 178 42.64 0.76 -94.17
CA ARG A 178 42.86 -0.63 -94.59
C ARG A 178 41.82 -1.55 -93.96
N ASP A 179 40.99 -2.11 -94.83
CA ASP A 179 40.05 -3.21 -94.59
C ASP A 179 40.77 -4.41 -93.96
N VAL A 180 40.45 -4.75 -92.71
CA VAL A 180 40.51 -6.15 -92.24
C VAL A 180 39.27 -6.44 -91.39
N LYS A 181 38.29 -6.99 -92.08
CA LYS A 181 37.06 -7.62 -91.60
C LYS A 181 37.39 -8.81 -90.68
N ALA A 182 37.25 -8.65 -89.37
CA ALA A 182 37.20 -9.79 -88.44
C ALA A 182 35.76 -9.97 -87.92
N LYS A 183 35.07 -10.88 -88.60
CA LYS A 183 33.72 -11.38 -88.40
C LYS A 183 33.65 -12.21 -87.12
N TRP A 184 32.95 -11.74 -86.09
CA TRP A 184 32.55 -12.60 -84.97
C TRP A 184 31.16 -13.20 -85.24
N THR A 185 31.23 -14.52 -85.42
CA THR A 185 30.24 -15.60 -85.55
C THR A 185 28.75 -15.32 -85.30
N VAL A 186 28.00 -15.61 -86.37
CA VAL A 186 26.57 -15.99 -86.41
C VAL A 186 26.34 -17.28 -85.60
N GLY A 187 25.24 -17.33 -84.85
CA GLY A 187 24.61 -18.54 -84.34
C GLY A 187 23.19 -18.23 -83.87
N GLU A 188 22.21 -18.86 -84.51
CA GLU A 188 20.79 -18.48 -84.61
C GLU A 188 19.96 -18.67 -83.34
N HIS A 189 18.91 -17.85 -83.23
CA HIS A 189 17.72 -18.06 -82.42
C HIS A 189 16.94 -19.31 -82.87
N PRO A 190 16.05 -19.84 -82.01
CA PRO A 190 14.66 -19.97 -82.46
C PRO A 190 13.71 -19.28 -81.49
N GLY A 191 12.77 -18.55 -82.08
CA GLY A 191 11.65 -17.90 -81.40
C GLY A 191 10.58 -18.90 -80.95
N GLU A 192 9.72 -18.34 -80.11
CA GLU A 192 8.58 -18.94 -79.43
C GLU A 192 7.31 -18.42 -80.10
N GLU A 193 6.50 -19.32 -80.69
CA GLU A 193 5.06 -19.17 -80.98
C GLU A 193 4.39 -20.55 -81.01
#